data_AF-A0A964U888-F1
#
_entry.id   AF-A0A964U888-F1
#
_cell.length_a   1.000
_cell.length_b   1.000
_cell.length_c   1.000
_cell.angle_alpha   90.00
_cell.angle_beta   90.00
_cell.angle_gamma   90.00
#
_symmetry.space_group_name_H-M   'P 1'
#
loop_
_entity.id
_entity.type
_entity.pdbx_description
1 polymer ?
#
loop_
_entity_poly.entity_id
_entity_poly.type
_entity_poly.pdbx_seq_one_letter_code
_entity_poly.pdbx_strand_id
1 'polypeptide(L)'
;TVYLLGNIEHMADNEKQAIAHLKKFETEEKYVKTPIAAKALYTYGAIACQYRMDGEEYEATWQRVLPLVIKHYPDTPEAEQATFHMGFSCYHTGRQAEAQQFYAAYLRRYPEGGFRKIVESHLMEINNEN
;
A
#
# COMPACT_ATOMS: atom_id res chain seq x y z
N THR A 1 -22.13 0.93 -2.83
CA THR A 1 -21.12 0.49 -3.82
C THR A 1 -20.34 -0.69 -3.24
N VAL A 2 -19.61 -1.47 -4.04
CA VAL A 2 -18.84 -2.64 -3.55
C VAL A 2 -17.82 -2.27 -2.46
N TYR A 3 -17.27 -1.05 -2.53
CA TYR A 3 -16.43 -0.48 -1.47
C TYR A 3 -17.19 -0.27 -0.13
N LEU A 4 -18.41 0.28 -0.17
CA LEU A 4 -19.26 0.45 1.01
C LEU A 4 -19.63 -0.89 1.65
N LEU A 5 -19.88 -1.93 0.84
CA LEU A 5 -20.14 -3.29 1.35
C LEU A 5 -18.91 -3.85 2.06
N GLY A 6 -17.73 -3.73 1.44
CA GLY A 6 -16.48 -4.13 2.09
C GLY A 6 -16.23 -3.42 3.43
N ASN A 7 -16.50 -2.11 3.50
CA ASN A 7 -16.36 -1.35 4.75
C ASN A 7 -17.41 -1.73 5.81
N ILE A 8 -18.68 -1.93 5.41
CA ILE A 8 -19.74 -2.35 6.34
C ILE A 8 -19.42 -3.73 6.92
N GLU A 9 -18.89 -4.63 6.10
CA GLU A 9 -18.52 -5.98 6.54
C GLU A 9 -17.31 -5.97 7.46
N HIS A 10 -16.32 -5.10 7.20
CA HIS A 10 -15.22 -4.87 8.14
C HIS A 10 -15.73 -4.36 9.49
N MET A 11 -16.64 -3.38 9.50
CA MET A 11 -17.27 -2.87 10.72
C MET A 11 -18.13 -3.93 11.44
N ALA A 12 -18.58 -4.95 10.72
CA ALA A 12 -19.37 -6.07 11.24
C ALA A 12 -18.51 -7.30 11.60
N ASP A 13 -17.17 -7.15 11.66
CA ASP A 13 -16.19 -8.21 11.94
C ASP A 13 -16.23 -9.38 10.94
N ASN A 14 -16.78 -9.14 9.75
CA ASN A 14 -16.91 -10.10 8.65
C ASN A 14 -15.74 -9.99 7.67
N GLU A 15 -14.51 -10.08 8.19
CA GLU A 15 -13.29 -9.78 7.44
C GLU A 15 -13.11 -10.64 6.17
N LYS A 16 -13.55 -11.90 6.19
CA LYS A 16 -13.53 -12.76 4.99
C LYS A 16 -14.39 -12.21 3.86
N GLN A 17 -15.56 -11.66 4.17
CA GLN A 17 -16.46 -11.08 3.17
C GLN A 17 -15.95 -9.71 2.70
N ALA A 18 -15.45 -8.90 3.65
CA ALA A 18 -14.84 -7.61 3.35
C ALA A 18 -13.68 -7.76 2.35
N ILE A 19 -12.79 -8.73 2.59
CA ILE A 19 -11.69 -9.09 1.68
C ILE A 19 -12.23 -9.53 0.32
N ALA A 20 -13.24 -10.40 0.28
CA ALA A 20 -13.80 -10.90 -0.98
C ALA A 20 -14.39 -9.78 -1.84
N HIS A 21 -15.02 -8.77 -1.22
CA HIS A 21 -15.56 -7.62 -1.92
C HIS A 21 -14.49 -6.63 -2.38
N LEU A 22 -13.51 -6.31 -1.53
CA LEU A 22 -12.48 -5.34 -1.85
C LEU A 22 -11.44 -5.90 -2.85
N LYS A 23 -11.18 -7.21 -2.85
CA LYS A 23 -10.33 -7.89 -3.86
C LYS A 23 -10.81 -7.67 -5.29
N LYS A 24 -12.10 -7.39 -5.51
CA LYS A 24 -12.63 -7.10 -6.86
C LYS A 24 -11.99 -5.85 -7.49
N PHE A 25 -11.52 -4.90 -6.67
CA PHE A 25 -10.79 -3.72 -7.16
C PHE A 25 -9.38 -4.04 -7.66
N GLU A 26 -8.84 -5.23 -7.31
CA GLU A 26 -7.61 -5.77 -7.86
C GLU A 26 -7.87 -6.54 -9.16
N THR A 27 -8.92 -7.36 -9.22
CA THR A 27 -9.09 -8.38 -10.27
C THR A 27 -10.07 -8.02 -11.38
N GLU A 28 -11.03 -7.11 -11.14
CA GLU A 28 -12.08 -6.78 -12.11
C GLU A 28 -11.84 -5.39 -12.75
N GLU A 29 -11.56 -5.36 -14.05
CA GLU A 29 -11.16 -4.13 -14.78
C GLU A 29 -12.14 -2.96 -14.61
N LYS A 30 -13.44 -3.24 -14.51
CA LYS A 30 -14.49 -2.23 -14.31
C LYS A 30 -14.34 -1.43 -13.02
N TYR A 31 -13.63 -1.95 -12.01
CA TYR A 31 -13.40 -1.26 -10.75
C TYR A 31 -12.03 -0.58 -10.70
N VAL A 32 -11.04 -1.09 -11.45
CA VAL A 32 -9.64 -0.62 -11.51
C VAL A 32 -9.49 0.81 -12.05
N LYS A 33 -10.50 1.43 -12.64
CA LYS A 33 -10.38 2.83 -13.13
C LYS A 33 -11.24 3.83 -12.35
N THR A 34 -11.82 3.39 -11.24
CA THR A 34 -12.69 4.25 -10.44
C THR A 34 -11.89 5.07 -9.41
N PRO A 35 -12.29 6.31 -9.10
CA PRO A 35 -11.60 7.13 -8.09
C PRO A 35 -11.55 6.48 -6.70
N ILE A 36 -12.51 5.59 -6.39
CA ILE A 36 -12.58 4.89 -5.10
C ILE A 36 -11.63 3.68 -5.03
N ALA A 37 -11.06 3.25 -6.16
CA ALA A 37 -10.26 2.04 -6.23
C ALA A 37 -8.93 2.14 -5.48
N ALA A 38 -8.30 3.32 -5.46
CA ALA A 38 -7.11 3.56 -4.64
C ALA A 38 -7.38 3.22 -3.17
N LYS A 39 -8.46 3.81 -2.64
CA LYS A 39 -8.93 3.58 -1.28
C LYS A 39 -9.32 2.13 -1.03
N ALA A 40 -10.04 1.51 -1.97
CA ALA A 40 -10.47 0.12 -1.84
C ALA A 40 -9.30 -0.87 -1.82
N LEU A 41 -8.30 -0.68 -2.69
CA LEU A 41 -7.09 -1.49 -2.75
C LEU A 41 -6.24 -1.31 -1.49
N TYR A 42 -6.13 -0.08 -0.99
CA TYR A 42 -5.41 0.20 0.24
C TYR A 42 -6.11 -0.43 1.47
N THR A 43 -7.43 -0.28 1.58
CA THR A 43 -8.23 -0.93 2.63
C THR A 43 -8.16 -2.46 2.53
N TYR A 44 -8.19 -3.02 1.33
CA TYR A 44 -8.00 -4.46 1.12
C TYR A 44 -6.64 -4.93 1.65
N GLY A 45 -5.56 -4.24 1.30
CA GLY A 45 -4.23 -4.52 1.82
C GLY A 45 -4.21 -4.52 3.34
N ALA A 46 -4.71 -3.43 3.96
CA ALA A 46 -4.75 -3.28 5.42
C ALA A 46 -5.56 -4.39 6.12
N ILE A 47 -6.75 -4.71 5.63
CA ILE A 47 -7.61 -5.74 6.24
C ILE A 47 -7.01 -7.14 6.08
N ALA A 48 -6.53 -7.48 4.88
CA ALA A 48 -5.92 -8.78 4.63
C ALA A 48 -4.72 -9.01 5.55
N CYS A 49 -3.96 -7.95 5.79
CA CYS A 49 -2.81 -7.93 6.68
C CYS A 49 -3.18 -8.07 8.16
N GLN A 50 -4.27 -7.47 8.61
CA GLN A 50 -4.74 -7.58 10.00
C GLN A 50 -5.35 -8.95 10.30
N TYR A 51 -6.07 -9.53 9.35
CA TYR A 51 -6.85 -10.76 9.57
C TYR A 51 -6.05 -12.05 9.35
N ARG A 52 -5.04 -12.03 8.48
CA ARG A 52 -4.20 -13.21 8.19
C ARG A 52 -2.84 -13.03 8.84
N MET A 53 -2.74 -13.49 10.09
CA MET A 53 -1.52 -13.41 10.90
C MET A 53 -0.37 -14.33 10.47
N ASP A 54 -0.43 -14.99 9.30
CA ASP A 54 0.75 -15.64 8.71
C ASP A 54 1.50 -14.60 7.88
N GLY A 55 2.61 -14.10 8.42
CA GLY A 55 3.36 -12.94 7.91
C GLY A 55 3.83 -13.02 6.45
N GLU A 56 3.78 -14.20 5.82
CA GLU A 56 4.07 -14.35 4.39
C GLU A 56 2.94 -13.84 3.48
N GLU A 57 1.67 -14.05 3.85
CA GLU A 57 0.52 -13.64 3.03
C GLU A 57 0.23 -12.13 3.16
N TYR A 58 0.61 -11.55 4.30
CA TYR A 58 0.66 -10.09 4.57
C TYR A 58 1.47 -9.38 3.48
N GLU A 59 2.73 -9.77 3.36
CA GLU A 59 3.70 -9.12 2.48
C GLU A 59 3.31 -9.35 1.02
N ALA A 60 2.87 -10.58 0.69
CA ALA A 60 2.38 -10.93 -0.64
C ALA A 60 1.16 -10.10 -1.07
N THR A 61 0.32 -9.64 -0.14
CA THR A 61 -0.83 -8.80 -0.50
C THR A 61 -0.42 -7.38 -0.79
N TRP A 62 0.39 -6.75 0.07
CA TRP A 62 0.90 -5.41 -0.19
C TRP A 62 1.73 -5.34 -1.48
N GLN A 63 2.57 -6.33 -1.74
CA GLN A 63 3.36 -6.40 -2.98
C GLN A 63 2.50 -6.46 -4.25
N ARG A 64 1.27 -6.98 -4.17
CA ARG A 64 0.34 -6.99 -5.32
C ARG A 64 -0.43 -5.68 -5.45
N VAL A 65 -0.92 -5.11 -4.35
CA VAL A 65 -1.87 -3.99 -4.40
C VAL A 65 -1.18 -2.62 -4.46
N LEU A 66 -0.06 -2.42 -3.76
CA LEU A 66 0.63 -1.12 -3.72
C LEU A 66 1.09 -0.65 -5.10
N PRO A 67 1.67 -1.50 -5.98
CA PRO A 67 2.06 -1.08 -7.33
C PRO A 67 0.87 -0.65 -8.18
N LEU A 68 -0.31 -1.28 -8.01
CA LEU A 68 -1.52 -0.87 -8.71
C LEU A 68 -1.94 0.53 -8.28
N VAL A 69 -1.86 0.83 -6.97
CA VAL A 69 -2.23 2.13 -6.43
C VAL A 69 -1.28 3.22 -6.96
N ILE A 70 0.04 3.00 -6.89
CA ILE A 70 1.05 3.93 -7.37
C ILE A 70 0.90 4.20 -8.87
N LYS A 71 0.65 3.15 -9.67
CA LYS A 71 0.58 3.25 -11.14
C LYS A 71 -0.69 3.92 -11.62
N HIS A 72 -1.83 3.62 -11.01
CA HIS A 72 -3.13 4.02 -11.53
C HIS A 72 -3.71 5.25 -10.83
N TYR A 73 -3.28 5.56 -9.60
CA TYR A 73 -3.81 6.70 -8.84
C TYR A 73 -2.70 7.53 -8.17
N PRO A 74 -1.68 7.98 -8.92
CA PRO A 74 -0.49 8.63 -8.36
C PRO A 74 -0.73 9.98 -7.65
N ASP A 75 -1.95 10.52 -7.70
CA ASP A 75 -2.34 11.80 -7.09
C ASP A 75 -3.21 11.63 -5.84
N THR A 76 -3.42 10.40 -5.35
CA THR A 76 -4.23 10.17 -4.14
C THR A 76 -3.36 10.01 -2.88
N PRO A 77 -3.92 10.27 -1.68
CA PRO A 77 -3.22 10.02 -0.42
C PRO A 77 -2.76 8.57 -0.28
N GLU A 78 -3.51 7.61 -0.83
CA GLU A 78 -3.13 6.20 -0.82
C GLU A 78 -1.90 5.90 -1.67
N ALA A 79 -1.64 6.65 -2.74
CA ALA A 79 -0.42 6.49 -3.53
C ALA A 79 0.83 7.02 -2.81
N GLU A 80 0.68 8.08 -2.00
CA GLU A 80 1.73 8.52 -1.09
C GLU A 80 2.06 7.42 -0.08
N GLN A 81 1.05 6.91 0.62
CA GLN A 81 1.18 5.83 1.60
C GLN A 81 1.76 4.57 0.96
N ALA A 82 1.28 4.19 -0.23
CA ALA A 82 1.77 3.04 -0.97
C ALA A 82 3.26 3.15 -1.32
N THR A 83 3.69 4.32 -1.78
CA THR A 83 5.11 4.55 -2.13
C THR A 83 6.00 4.47 -0.89
N PHE A 84 5.54 5.01 0.24
CA PHE A 84 6.22 4.88 1.53
C PHE A 84 6.32 3.41 1.97
N HIS A 85 5.20 2.67 1.97
CA HIS A 85 5.16 1.28 2.42
C HIS A 85 6.01 0.33 1.57
N MET A 86 6.11 0.56 0.25
CA MET A 86 7.03 -0.19 -0.61
C MET A 86 8.49 0.02 -0.19
N GLY A 87 8.91 1.27 0.04
CA GLY A 87 10.27 1.56 0.51
C GLY A 87 10.53 0.99 1.90
N PHE A 88 9.55 1.08 2.80
CA PHE A 88 9.61 0.53 4.15
C PHE A 88 9.76 -0.99 4.17
N SER A 89 8.97 -1.71 3.37
CA SER A 89 9.12 -3.16 3.23
C SER A 89 10.51 -3.54 2.72
N CYS A 90 10.99 -2.89 1.64
CA CYS A 90 12.33 -3.15 1.11
C CYS A 90 13.42 -2.89 2.16
N TYR A 91 13.30 -1.81 2.94
CA TYR A 91 14.23 -1.47 4.01
C TYR A 91 14.28 -2.57 5.08
N HIS A 92 13.13 -3.00 5.61
CA HIS A 92 13.06 -4.02 6.66
C HIS A 92 13.40 -5.43 6.18
N THR A 93 13.27 -5.71 4.89
CA THR A 93 13.64 -7.01 4.29
C THR A 93 15.09 -7.04 3.81
N GLY A 94 15.90 -6.02 4.13
CA GLY A 94 17.32 -5.95 3.78
C GLY A 94 17.59 -5.61 2.30
N ARG A 95 16.55 -5.31 1.52
CA ARG A 95 16.66 -4.89 0.11
C ARG A 95 16.94 -3.38 0.02
N GLN A 96 18.10 -2.98 0.54
CA GLN A 96 18.46 -1.56 0.69
C GLN A 96 18.45 -0.78 -0.63
N ALA A 97 18.93 -1.38 -1.73
CA ALA A 97 18.92 -0.73 -3.04
C ALA A 97 17.50 -0.43 -3.55
N GLU A 98 16.56 -1.37 -3.37
CA GLU A 98 15.15 -1.16 -3.72
C GLU A 98 14.51 -0.11 -2.80
N ALA A 99 14.82 -0.16 -1.50
CA ALA A 99 14.33 0.83 -0.52
C ALA A 99 14.75 2.25 -0.92
N GLN A 100 16.02 2.42 -1.30
CA GLN A 100 16.56 3.70 -1.76
C GLN A 100 15.82 4.22 -2.99
N GLN A 101 15.50 3.35 -3.96
CA GLN A 101 14.75 3.73 -5.15
C GLN A 101 13.33 4.22 -4.82
N PHE A 102 12.60 3.49 -3.97
CA PHE A 102 11.25 3.88 -3.56
C PHE A 102 11.25 5.17 -2.73
N TYR A 103 12.19 5.33 -1.80
CA TYR A 103 12.32 6.54 -1.00
C TYR A 103 12.73 7.76 -1.83
N ALA A 104 13.65 7.61 -2.79
CA ALA A 104 13.97 8.68 -3.73
C ALA A 104 12.76 9.07 -4.61
N ALA A 105 11.97 8.07 -5.03
CA ALA A 105 10.71 8.33 -5.76
C ALA A 105 9.69 9.06 -4.87
N TYR A 106 9.57 8.68 -3.60
CA TYR A 106 8.71 9.35 -2.63
C TYR A 106 9.08 10.82 -2.48
N LEU A 107 10.35 11.16 -2.21
CA LEU A 107 10.77 12.56 -1.99
C LEU A 107 10.59 13.44 -3.23
N ARG A 108 10.72 12.86 -4.42
CA ARG A 108 10.47 13.56 -5.69
C ARG A 108 8.98 13.81 -5.93
N ARG A 109 8.11 12.87 -5.55
CA ARG A 109 6.68 12.93 -5.87
C ARG A 109 5.85 13.61 -4.77
N TYR A 110 6.26 13.44 -3.53
CA TYR A 110 5.59 13.92 -2.30
C TYR A 110 6.58 14.73 -1.45
N PRO A 111 7.11 15.85 -1.96
CA PRO A 111 8.09 16.66 -1.25
C PRO A 111 7.55 17.29 0.04
N GLU A 112 6.23 17.42 0.19
CA GLU A 112 5.59 17.88 1.43
C GLU A 112 4.76 16.75 2.08
N GLY A 113 5.04 15.51 1.71
CA GLY A 113 4.33 14.33 2.19
C GLY A 113 4.53 14.09 3.69
N GLY A 114 3.53 13.47 4.33
CA GLY A 114 3.51 13.22 5.77
C GLY A 114 4.62 12.29 6.26
N PHE A 115 5.16 11.43 5.39
CA PHE A 115 6.25 10.50 5.70
C PHE A 115 7.62 11.04 5.33
N ARG A 116 7.74 12.26 4.80
CA ARG A 116 9.02 12.83 4.33
C ARG A 116 10.16 12.65 5.32
N LYS A 117 9.96 13.04 6.57
CA LYS A 117 11.00 12.98 7.60
C LYS A 117 11.47 11.55 7.85
N ILE A 118 10.55 10.59 7.87
CA ILE A 118 10.85 9.16 8.06
C ILE A 118 11.64 8.63 6.87
N VAL A 119 11.22 9.00 5.65
CA VAL A 119 11.89 8.63 4.41
C VAL A 119 13.33 9.18 4.35
N GLU A 120 13.53 10.44 4.74
CA GLU A 120 14.86 11.06 4.83
C GLU A 120 15.75 10.35 5.87
N SER A 121 15.19 10.01 7.05
CA SER A 121 15.92 9.25 8.08
C SER A 121 16.37 7.88 7.58
N HIS A 122 15.48 7.07 7.00
CA HIS A 122 15.85 5.75 6.50
C HIS A 122 16.86 5.81 5.34
N LEU A 123 16.75 6.82 4.45
CA LEU A 123 17.75 7.04 3.39
C LEU A 123 19.12 7.37 3.95
N MET A 124 19.18 8.19 5.01
CA MET A 124 20.44 8.53 5.67
C MET A 124 21.08 7.28 6.29
N GLU A 125 20.31 6.42 6.92
CA GLU A 125 20.78 5.14 7.47
C GLU A 125 21.33 4.23 6.37
N ILE A 126 20.57 4.00 5.29
CA ILE A 126 21.02 3.20 4.14
C ILE A 126 22.35 3.72 3.60
N ASN A 127 22.48 5.04 3.41
CA ASN A 127 23.69 5.62 2.83
C ASN A 127 24.91 5.57 3.76
N ASN A 128 24.71 5.45 5.08
CA ASN A 128 25.80 5.38 6.06
C ASN A 128 26.32 3.94 6.26
N GLU A 129 25.54 2.94 5.85
CA GLU A 129 25.91 1.52 5.94
C GLU A 129 26.61 0.97 4.68
N ASN A 130 26.65 1.74 3.60
CA ASN A 130 27.33 1.43 2.33
C ASN A 130 28.70 2.11 2.23
#